data_AF-A0A7H4LNS9-F1
#
_entry.id   AF-A0A7H4LNS9-F1
#
_cell.length_a   1.000
_cell.length_b   1.000
_cell.length_c   1.000
_cell.angle_alpha   90.00
_cell.angle_beta   90.00
_cell.angle_gamma   90.00
#
_symmetry.space_group_name_H-M   'P 1'
#
loop_
_entity.id
_entity.type
_entity.pdbx_description
1 polymer ?
#
loop_
_entity_poly.entity_id
_entity_poly.type
_entity_poly.pdbx_seq_one_letter_code
_entity_poly.pdbx_strand_id
1 'polypeptide(L)'
;MAAKITSCFAFLKEALILPTLNPKLFAPVLLLFAVIAFLDSLADDVFFHPLVDDMGSRPIAVNSTDPLGAEYTKLTEETEPGGAKLLITIAQLVVTGLALGLVKKILALFAASTTYSGVRYSLAGLLRELVNGRISLKGPSITIAVVAALDFALAVPYALPYYVINGRSGVLSVQGLVSHLANLVSLCFTVVAVVGVAASAVDRRCSGVRALRQAWRLVTRVRRKEGLVLVLVAYLGPTVVAPLHGFALGYAKRSTAASLCLLAVYGLLSGAQELFSLAAATVYYYQAMESKEVIDALWLC
;
A
#
# COMPACT_ATOMS: atom_id res chain seq x y z
N MET A 1 30.39 -28.93 12.33
CA MET A 1 28.99 -28.50 12.13
C MET A 1 29.03 -27.06 11.62
N ALA A 2 28.95 -26.85 10.31
CA ALA A 2 29.08 -25.51 9.73
C ALA A 2 27.78 -24.72 9.97
N ALA A 3 27.88 -23.62 10.72
CA ALA A 3 26.80 -22.65 10.81
C ALA A 3 26.54 -22.12 9.39
N LYS A 4 25.42 -22.53 8.79
CA LYS A 4 24.92 -21.92 7.56
C LYS A 4 24.60 -20.47 7.91
N ILE A 5 25.50 -19.55 7.60
CA ILE A 5 25.22 -18.12 7.66
C ILE A 5 24.20 -17.87 6.54
N THR A 6 22.93 -18.10 6.83
CA THR A 6 21.84 -17.64 5.98
C THR A 6 21.91 -16.11 6.00
N SER A 7 22.37 -15.54 4.89
CA SER A 7 22.37 -14.11 4.66
C SER A 7 20.98 -13.54 4.93
N CYS A 8 20.89 -12.40 5.62
CA CYS A 8 19.60 -11.72 5.87
C CYS A 8 18.88 -11.28 4.59
N PHE A 9 19.50 -11.44 3.42
CA PHE A 9 18.94 -11.14 2.10
C PHE A 9 18.46 -12.40 1.35
N ALA A 10 18.58 -13.59 1.93
CA ALA A 10 18.23 -14.84 1.25
C ALA A 10 16.77 -14.85 0.77
N PHE A 11 15.83 -14.41 1.61
CA PHE A 11 14.42 -14.32 1.26
C PHE A 11 14.15 -13.33 0.11
N LEU A 12 14.90 -12.22 0.04
CA LEU A 12 14.78 -11.25 -1.06
C LEU A 12 15.27 -11.83 -2.38
N LYS A 13 16.36 -12.60 -2.34
CA LYS A 13 16.88 -13.30 -3.52
C LYS A 13 15.85 -14.31 -4.04
N GLU A 14 15.25 -15.10 -3.16
CA GLU A 14 14.20 -16.05 -3.52
C GLU A 14 12.96 -15.35 -4.05
N ALA A 15 12.55 -14.24 -3.44
CA ALA A 15 11.43 -13.44 -3.90
C ALA A 15 11.64 -12.86 -5.31
N LEU A 16 12.87 -12.45 -5.63
CA LEU A 16 13.23 -11.92 -6.95
C LEU A 16 13.18 -13.00 -8.04
N ILE A 17 13.39 -14.27 -7.67
CA ILE A 17 13.39 -15.40 -8.61
C ILE A 17 11.97 -15.88 -8.91
N LEU A 18 11.00 -15.69 -8.00
CA LEU A 18 9.61 -16.15 -8.16
C LEU A 18 8.97 -15.80 -9.53
N PRO A 19 9.08 -14.55 -10.05
CA PRO A 19 8.54 -14.22 -11.37
C PRO A 19 9.12 -15.05 -12.52
N THR A 20 10.40 -15.44 -12.43
CA THR A 20 11.06 -16.27 -13.45
C THR A 20 10.63 -17.73 -13.38
N LEU A 21 10.19 -18.21 -12.21
CA LEU A 21 9.70 -19.57 -12.02
C LEU A 21 8.29 -19.78 -12.57
N ASN A 22 7.48 -18.71 -12.60
CA ASN A 22 6.12 -18.76 -13.14
C ASN A 22 5.74 -17.47 -13.91
N PRO A 23 6.37 -17.22 -15.08
CA PRO A 23 6.14 -15.99 -15.84
C PRO A 23 4.71 -15.86 -16.35
N LYS A 24 4.01 -16.99 -16.59
CA LYS A 24 2.61 -17.04 -17.03
C LYS A 24 1.62 -16.46 -16.01
N LEU A 25 2.04 -16.36 -14.74
CA LEU A 25 1.26 -15.75 -13.67
C LEU A 25 1.79 -14.37 -13.31
N PHE A 26 3.11 -14.22 -13.14
CA PHE A 26 3.69 -12.97 -12.68
C PHE A 26 3.67 -11.85 -13.74
N ALA A 27 3.83 -12.17 -15.03
CA ALA A 27 3.77 -11.15 -16.08
C ALA A 27 2.41 -10.43 -16.16
N PRO A 28 1.25 -11.13 -16.21
CA PRO A 28 -0.04 -10.44 -16.24
C PRO A 28 -0.39 -9.80 -14.90
N VAL A 29 0.08 -10.33 -13.76
CA VAL A 29 -0.08 -9.67 -12.45
C VAL A 29 0.71 -8.37 -12.40
N LEU A 30 1.95 -8.36 -12.89
CA LEU A 30 2.77 -7.16 -12.98
C LEU A 30 2.12 -6.11 -13.89
N LEU A 31 1.59 -6.54 -15.04
CA LEU A 31 0.88 -5.64 -15.95
C LEU A 31 -0.34 -5.02 -15.28
N LEU A 32 -1.13 -5.81 -14.55
CA LEU A 32 -2.27 -5.31 -13.78
C LEU A 32 -1.84 -4.25 -12.76
N PHE A 33 -0.77 -4.52 -12.00
CA PHE A 33 -0.22 -3.56 -11.05
C PHE A 33 0.26 -2.27 -11.74
N ALA A 34 0.94 -2.40 -12.87
CA ALA A 34 1.46 -1.27 -13.63
C ALA A 34 0.34 -0.38 -14.17
N VAL A 35 -0.72 -0.98 -14.74
CA VAL A 35 -1.88 -0.26 -15.26
C VAL A 35 -2.63 0.43 -14.13
N ILE A 36 -2.85 -0.23 -13.00
CA ILE A 36 -3.52 0.38 -11.85
C ILE A 36 -2.71 1.57 -11.33
N ALA A 37 -1.39 1.41 -11.11
CA ALA A 37 -0.54 2.49 -10.64
C ALA A 37 -0.51 3.69 -11.61
N PHE A 38 -0.50 3.43 -12.93
CA PHE A 38 -0.60 4.47 -13.94
C PHE A 38 -1.93 5.23 -13.89
N LEU A 39 -3.05 4.50 -13.78
CA LEU A 39 -4.39 5.09 -13.69
C LEU A 39 -4.59 5.86 -12.38
N ASP A 40 -4.08 5.33 -11.26
CA ASP A 40 -4.12 6.00 -9.95
C ASP A 40 -3.36 7.34 -10.02
N SER A 41 -2.14 7.37 -10.59
CA SER A 41 -1.40 8.63 -10.79
C SER A 41 -2.14 9.63 -11.67
N LEU A 42 -2.74 9.16 -12.77
CA LEU A 42 -3.54 10.03 -13.63
C LEU A 42 -4.77 10.59 -12.89
N ALA A 43 -5.42 9.76 -12.08
CA ALA A 43 -6.58 10.19 -11.31
C ALA A 43 -6.20 11.20 -10.22
N ASP A 44 -5.07 10.99 -9.54
CA ASP A 44 -4.54 11.91 -8.54
C ASP A 44 -4.23 13.29 -9.14
N ASP A 45 -3.61 13.32 -10.32
CA ASP A 45 -3.25 14.57 -10.99
C ASP A 45 -4.46 15.31 -11.59
N VAL A 46 -5.42 14.56 -12.15
CA VAL A 46 -6.59 15.15 -12.85
C VAL A 46 -7.70 15.53 -11.88
N PHE A 47 -7.90 14.77 -10.80
CA PHE A 47 -9.03 14.95 -9.90
C PHE A 47 -8.64 15.44 -8.52
N PHE A 48 -7.59 14.91 -7.89
CA PHE A 48 -7.29 15.24 -6.49
C PHE A 48 -6.55 16.57 -6.32
N HIS A 49 -5.49 16.83 -7.09
CA HIS A 49 -4.75 18.10 -7.00
C HIS A 49 -5.62 19.35 -7.23
N PRO A 50 -6.36 19.47 -8.35
CA PRO A 50 -7.19 20.64 -8.60
C PRO A 50 -8.32 20.79 -7.58
N LEU A 51 -8.79 19.68 -7.03
CA LEU A 51 -9.83 19.66 -6.02
C LEU A 51 -9.34 20.14 -4.65
N VAL A 52 -8.13 19.74 -4.25
CA VAL A 52 -7.49 20.21 -3.02
C VAL A 52 -7.16 21.71 -3.14
N ASP A 53 -6.70 22.17 -4.30
CA ASP A 53 -6.42 23.58 -4.56
C ASP A 53 -7.71 24.44 -4.55
N ASP A 54 -8.79 23.95 -5.16
CA ASP A 54 -10.10 24.61 -5.14
C ASP A 54 -10.68 24.67 -3.71
N MET A 55 -10.67 23.55 -2.97
CA MET A 55 -11.14 23.54 -1.58
C MET A 55 -10.25 24.35 -0.62
N GLY A 56 -8.94 24.43 -0.86
CA GLY A 56 -7.99 25.18 -0.05
C GLY A 56 -8.04 26.69 -0.26
N SER A 57 -8.41 27.15 -1.47
CA SER A 57 -8.51 28.56 -1.81
C SER A 57 -9.87 29.18 -1.45
N ARG A 58 -10.94 28.37 -1.38
CA ARG A 58 -12.30 28.80 -0.99
C ARG A 58 -12.41 29.47 0.39
N PRO A 59 -11.82 28.95 1.49
CA PRO A 59 -11.87 29.63 2.79
C PRO A 59 -11.14 30.99 2.76
N ILE A 60 -10.09 31.11 1.95
CA ILE A 60 -9.34 32.36 1.78
C ILE A 60 -10.19 33.38 1.03
N ALA A 61 -10.86 32.96 -0.05
CA ALA A 61 -11.76 33.80 -0.82
C ALA A 61 -13.00 34.25 -0.02
N VAL A 62 -13.62 33.34 0.74
CA VAL A 62 -14.79 33.66 1.58
C VAL A 62 -14.42 34.65 2.70
N ASN A 63 -13.22 34.53 3.29
CA ASN A 63 -12.76 35.44 4.34
C ASN A 63 -12.34 36.82 3.80
N SER A 64 -12.08 36.95 2.49
CA SER A 64 -11.74 38.21 1.83
C SER A 64 -12.90 38.89 1.11
N THR A 65 -14.10 38.27 1.08
CA THR A 65 -15.27 38.78 0.34
C THR A 65 -16.27 39.41 1.29
N ASP A 66 -16.88 40.53 0.90
CA ASP A 66 -17.83 41.29 1.71
C ASP A 66 -19.11 40.46 1.96
N PRO A 67 -19.49 40.15 3.21
CA PRO A 67 -20.54 39.16 3.55
C PRO A 67 -21.97 39.55 3.14
N LEU A 68 -22.18 40.75 2.61
CA LEU A 68 -23.47 41.25 2.12
C LEU A 68 -23.52 41.37 0.59
N GLY A 69 -22.45 41.01 -0.11
CA GLY A 69 -22.35 41.11 -1.57
C GLY A 69 -23.00 39.95 -2.32
N ALA A 70 -23.47 40.22 -3.54
CA ALA A 70 -24.03 39.19 -4.44
C ALA A 70 -23.05 38.05 -4.78
N GLU A 71 -21.74 38.30 -4.64
CA GLU A 71 -20.70 37.26 -4.77
C GLU A 71 -20.69 36.27 -3.60
N TYR A 72 -20.99 36.73 -2.37
CA TYR A 72 -21.09 35.86 -1.18
C TYR A 72 -22.30 34.93 -1.28
N THR A 73 -23.45 35.43 -1.76
CA THR A 73 -24.65 34.62 -2.00
C THR A 73 -24.47 33.62 -3.14
N LYS A 74 -23.72 33.99 -4.19
CA LYS A 74 -23.39 33.08 -5.30
C LYS A 74 -22.42 31.95 -4.86
N LEU A 75 -21.42 32.28 -4.04
CA LEU A 75 -20.51 31.31 -3.43
C LEU A 75 -21.24 30.32 -2.51
N THR A 76 -22.27 30.77 -1.78
CA THR A 76 -23.07 29.90 -0.90
C THR A 76 -24.12 29.08 -1.66
N GLU A 77 -24.74 29.61 -2.72
CA GLU A 77 -25.67 28.84 -3.58
C GLU A 77 -24.96 27.77 -4.43
N GLU A 78 -23.74 28.04 -4.92
CA GLU A 78 -22.92 27.02 -5.62
C GLU A 78 -22.43 25.90 -4.67
N THR A 79 -22.52 26.11 -3.35
CA THR A 79 -22.05 25.15 -2.34
C THR A 79 -23.06 24.01 -2.08
N GLU A 80 -24.37 24.21 -2.25
CA GLU A 80 -25.38 23.20 -1.86
C GLU A 80 -25.55 22.01 -2.83
N PRO A 81 -25.62 22.17 -4.17
CA PRO A 81 -25.73 21.02 -5.08
C PRO A 81 -24.40 20.52 -5.65
N GLY A 82 -23.32 21.32 -5.58
CA GLY A 82 -21.99 20.97 -6.09
C GLY A 82 -21.19 20.08 -5.13
N GLY A 83 -21.28 20.33 -3.82
CA GLY A 83 -20.55 19.58 -2.79
C GLY A 83 -21.00 18.12 -2.68
N ALA A 84 -22.30 17.84 -2.82
CA ALA A 84 -22.81 16.47 -2.73
C ALA A 84 -22.34 15.58 -3.90
N LYS A 85 -22.38 16.09 -5.14
CA LYS A 85 -21.86 15.36 -6.33
C LYS A 85 -20.36 15.10 -6.22
N LEU A 86 -19.63 16.07 -5.68
CA LEU A 86 -18.20 15.95 -5.44
C LEU A 86 -17.90 14.90 -4.35
N LEU A 87 -18.61 14.92 -3.22
CA LEU A 87 -18.48 13.91 -2.17
C LEU A 87 -18.79 12.50 -2.68
N ILE A 88 -19.80 12.36 -3.54
CA ILE A 88 -20.11 11.09 -4.20
C ILE A 88 -18.95 10.65 -5.10
N THR A 89 -18.36 11.56 -5.88
CA THR A 89 -17.22 11.27 -6.76
C THR A 89 -15.99 10.84 -5.96
N ILE A 90 -15.68 11.54 -4.86
CA ILE A 90 -14.60 11.17 -3.94
C ILE A 90 -14.87 9.78 -3.33
N ALA A 91 -16.09 9.55 -2.84
CA ALA A 91 -16.46 8.26 -2.26
C ALA A 91 -16.33 7.12 -3.28
N GLN A 92 -16.77 7.34 -4.52
CA GLN A 92 -16.61 6.38 -5.62
C GLN A 92 -15.13 6.08 -5.91
N LEU A 93 -14.29 7.12 -5.96
CA LEU A 93 -12.86 6.97 -6.21
C LEU A 93 -12.16 6.20 -5.08
N VAL A 94 -12.46 6.54 -3.82
CA VAL A 94 -11.94 5.84 -2.64
C VAL A 94 -12.37 4.38 -2.63
N VAL A 95 -13.66 4.08 -2.86
CA VAL A 95 -14.17 2.70 -2.89
C VAL A 95 -13.53 1.90 -4.02
N THR A 96 -13.35 2.52 -5.19
CA THR A 96 -12.70 1.87 -6.34
C THR A 96 -11.23 1.58 -6.05
N GLY A 97 -10.49 2.54 -5.49
CA GLY A 97 -9.09 2.36 -5.09
C GLY A 97 -8.92 1.26 -4.03
N LEU A 98 -9.81 1.20 -3.03
CA LEU A 98 -9.81 0.13 -2.02
C LEU A 98 -10.06 -1.25 -2.65
N ALA A 99 -11.03 -1.36 -3.57
CA ALA A 99 -11.33 -2.59 -4.27
C ALA A 99 -10.15 -3.06 -5.13
N LEU A 100 -9.54 -2.16 -5.90
CA LEU A 100 -8.36 -2.47 -6.72
C LEU A 100 -7.16 -2.86 -5.84
N GLY A 101 -6.94 -2.16 -4.73
CA GLY A 101 -5.89 -2.48 -3.76
C GLY A 101 -6.07 -3.88 -3.14
N LEU A 102 -7.31 -4.27 -2.82
CA LEU A 102 -7.64 -5.62 -2.35
C LEU A 102 -7.30 -6.68 -3.39
N VAL A 103 -7.74 -6.47 -4.63
CA VAL A 103 -7.51 -7.41 -5.74
C VAL A 103 -6.00 -7.58 -6.00
N LYS A 104 -5.25 -6.47 -6.07
CA LYS A 104 -3.79 -6.47 -6.22
C LYS A 104 -3.12 -7.33 -5.16
N LYS A 105 -3.37 -7.04 -3.87
CA LYS A 105 -2.76 -7.74 -2.74
C LYS A 105 -3.09 -9.23 -2.74
N ILE A 106 -4.37 -9.58 -2.92
CA ILE A 106 -4.81 -10.98 -2.97
C ILE A 106 -4.10 -11.74 -4.10
N LEU A 107 -4.11 -11.18 -5.30
CA LEU A 107 -3.56 -11.84 -6.47
C LEU A 107 -2.05 -12.06 -6.37
N ALA A 108 -1.32 -11.04 -5.90
CA ALA A 108 0.12 -11.13 -5.68
C ALA A 108 0.48 -12.16 -4.60
N LEU A 109 -0.24 -12.18 -3.48
CA LEU A 109 0.02 -13.11 -2.38
C LEU A 109 -0.25 -14.55 -2.78
N PHE A 110 -1.34 -14.82 -3.50
CA PHE A 110 -1.60 -16.17 -4.02
C PHE A 110 -0.63 -16.55 -5.14
N ALA A 111 -0.22 -15.61 -5.99
CA ALA A 111 0.79 -15.87 -7.01
C ALA A 111 2.13 -16.26 -6.39
N ALA A 112 2.55 -15.54 -5.36
CA ALA A 112 3.79 -15.82 -4.64
C ALA A 112 3.70 -17.11 -3.81
N SER A 113 2.61 -17.35 -3.07
CA SER A 113 2.46 -18.55 -2.25
C SER A 113 2.36 -19.84 -3.06
N THR A 114 1.59 -19.82 -4.16
CA THR A 114 1.46 -21.00 -5.04
C THR A 114 2.76 -21.30 -5.76
N THR A 115 3.44 -20.27 -6.27
CA THR A 115 4.72 -20.46 -6.97
C THR A 115 5.83 -20.91 -6.02
N TYR A 116 5.88 -20.35 -4.79
CA TYR A 116 6.85 -20.75 -3.78
C TYR A 116 6.65 -22.19 -3.30
N SER A 117 5.39 -22.63 -3.14
CA SER A 117 5.04 -24.02 -2.81
C SER A 117 5.20 -25.00 -3.99
N GLY A 118 5.64 -24.52 -5.15
CA GLY A 118 5.91 -25.35 -6.34
C GLY A 118 4.72 -25.54 -7.30
N VAL A 119 3.55 -24.98 -6.97
CA VAL A 119 2.35 -25.05 -7.83
C VAL A 119 2.39 -23.94 -8.89
N ARG A 120 2.31 -24.32 -10.16
CA ARG A 120 2.41 -23.39 -11.29
C ARG A 120 1.05 -23.15 -11.95
N TYR A 121 0.29 -22.20 -11.43
CA TYR A 121 -0.94 -21.72 -12.09
C TYR A 121 -0.63 -20.70 -13.19
N SER A 122 -1.48 -20.62 -14.20
CA SER A 122 -1.63 -19.39 -15.00
C SER A 122 -2.57 -18.42 -14.29
N LEU A 123 -2.62 -17.14 -14.69
CA LEU A 123 -3.57 -16.19 -14.11
C LEU A 123 -5.02 -16.70 -14.17
N ALA A 124 -5.45 -17.21 -15.33
CA ALA A 124 -6.78 -17.79 -15.50
C ALA A 124 -7.01 -19.02 -14.60
N GLY A 125 -5.98 -19.87 -14.44
CA GLY A 125 -6.04 -21.01 -13.53
C GLY A 125 -6.23 -20.58 -12.08
N LEU A 126 -5.48 -19.56 -11.64
CA LEU A 126 -5.58 -19.03 -10.28
C LEU A 126 -6.95 -18.40 -10.01
N LEU A 127 -7.46 -17.59 -10.95
CA LEU A 127 -8.80 -17.01 -10.86
C LEU A 127 -9.88 -18.09 -10.83
N ARG A 128 -9.74 -19.16 -11.62
CA ARG A 128 -10.67 -20.29 -11.61
C ARG A 128 -10.71 -20.99 -10.25
N GLU A 129 -9.57 -21.22 -9.61
CA GLU A 129 -9.51 -21.82 -8.27
C GLU A 129 -10.08 -20.90 -7.19
N LEU A 130 -9.94 -19.58 -7.37
CA LEU A 130 -10.56 -18.54 -6.54
C LEU A 130 -12.09 -18.59 -6.63
N VAL A 131 -12.63 -18.61 -7.86
CA VAL A 131 -14.07 -18.61 -8.16
C VAL A 131 -14.72 -19.93 -7.72
N ASN A 132 -14.03 -21.05 -7.92
CA ASN A 132 -14.48 -22.37 -7.48
C ASN A 132 -14.43 -22.55 -5.95
N GLY A 133 -13.92 -21.56 -5.20
CA GLY A 133 -13.84 -21.59 -3.74
C GLY A 133 -12.79 -22.57 -3.19
N ARG A 134 -11.92 -23.14 -4.04
CA ARG A 134 -10.81 -23.99 -3.59
C ARG A 134 -9.76 -23.19 -2.83
N ILE A 135 -9.59 -21.93 -3.21
CA ILE A 135 -8.79 -20.93 -2.51
C ILE A 135 -9.71 -20.00 -1.73
N SER A 136 -9.59 -19.98 -0.40
CA SER A 136 -10.43 -19.13 0.45
C SER A 136 -9.90 -17.70 0.49
N LEU A 137 -10.70 -16.75 0.01
CA LEU A 137 -10.43 -15.31 0.09
C LEU A 137 -10.75 -14.73 1.46
N LYS A 138 -11.54 -15.43 2.26
CA LYS A 138 -12.10 -14.90 3.51
C LYS A 138 -11.00 -14.46 4.47
N GLY A 139 -9.96 -15.26 4.62
CA GLY A 139 -8.82 -14.93 5.49
C GLY A 139 -8.13 -13.64 5.05
N PRO A 140 -7.56 -13.58 3.84
CA PRO A 140 -6.86 -12.40 3.33
C PRO A 140 -7.72 -11.15 3.35
N SER A 141 -8.98 -11.24 2.91
CA SER A 141 -9.90 -10.09 2.88
C SER A 141 -10.15 -9.52 4.26
N ILE A 142 -10.37 -10.37 5.29
CA ILE A 142 -10.54 -9.91 6.67
C ILE A 142 -9.26 -9.21 7.15
N THR A 143 -8.08 -9.78 6.89
CA THR A 143 -6.81 -9.16 7.32
C THR A 143 -6.57 -7.83 6.62
N ILE A 144 -6.81 -7.74 5.31
CA ILE A 144 -6.64 -6.48 4.57
C ILE A 144 -7.63 -5.43 5.07
N ALA A 145 -8.89 -5.80 5.37
CA ALA A 145 -9.86 -4.87 5.94
C ALA A 145 -9.41 -4.31 7.30
N VAL A 146 -8.89 -5.17 8.19
CA VAL A 146 -8.33 -4.75 9.48
C VAL A 146 -7.11 -3.85 9.29
N VAL A 147 -6.22 -4.19 8.36
CA VAL A 147 -5.05 -3.37 8.03
C VAL A 147 -5.49 -2.00 7.49
N ALA A 148 -6.43 -1.95 6.55
CA ALA A 148 -6.93 -0.71 5.98
C ALA A 148 -7.59 0.20 7.04
N ALA A 149 -8.36 -0.38 7.97
CA ALA A 149 -8.93 0.37 9.09
C ALA A 149 -7.85 0.95 10.02
N LEU A 150 -6.78 0.19 10.29
CA LEU A 150 -5.65 0.64 11.10
C LEU A 150 -4.81 1.70 10.38
N ASP A 151 -4.52 1.52 9.10
CA ASP A 151 -3.83 2.51 8.27
C ASP A 151 -4.61 3.83 8.25
N PHE A 152 -5.94 3.77 8.10
CA PHE A 152 -6.79 4.95 8.15
C PHE A 152 -6.74 5.63 9.53
N ALA A 153 -6.84 4.87 10.62
CA ALA A 153 -6.74 5.41 11.98
C ALA A 153 -5.36 6.04 12.26
N LEU A 154 -4.29 5.45 11.71
CA LEU A 154 -2.92 5.96 11.82
C LEU A 154 -2.68 7.17 10.92
N ALA A 155 -3.39 7.34 9.81
CA ALA A 155 -3.25 8.46 8.87
C ALA A 155 -3.80 9.79 9.43
N VAL A 156 -4.87 9.74 10.22
CA VAL A 156 -5.50 10.93 10.85
C VAL A 156 -4.51 11.86 11.58
N PRO A 157 -3.61 11.35 12.46
CA PRO A 157 -2.63 12.20 13.14
C PRO A 157 -1.54 12.79 12.24
N TYR A 158 -1.34 12.32 11.00
CA TYR A 158 -0.41 12.93 10.03
C TYR A 158 -0.99 14.12 9.28
N ALA A 159 -2.32 14.15 9.11
CA ALA A 159 -3.00 15.25 8.42
C ALA A 159 -3.21 16.46 9.36
N LEU A 160 -3.37 16.21 10.67
CA LEU A 160 -3.61 17.23 11.69
C LEU A 160 -2.57 18.37 11.73
N PRO A 161 -1.25 18.14 11.58
CA PRO A 161 -0.24 19.18 11.49
C PRO A 161 -0.44 20.12 10.31
N TYR A 162 -0.73 19.60 9.11
CA TYR A 162 -0.92 20.42 7.91
C TYR A 162 -2.10 21.39 8.04
N TYR A 163 -3.17 21.01 8.75
CA TYR A 163 -4.33 21.86 9.00
C TYR A 163 -4.12 22.90 10.11
N VAL A 164 -3.22 22.65 11.06
CA VAL A 164 -3.02 23.52 12.26
C VAL A 164 -1.87 24.52 12.07
N ILE A 165 -1.05 24.39 11.01
CA ILE A 165 0.14 25.23 10.75
C ILE A 165 -0.19 26.71 10.43
N ASN A 166 -1.46 27.08 10.26
CA ASN A 166 -1.85 28.45 9.94
C ASN A 166 -1.85 29.44 11.15
N GLY A 167 -0.98 29.29 12.15
CA GLY A 167 -0.93 30.36 13.18
C GLY A 167 0.05 30.34 14.36
N ARG A 168 0.82 29.28 14.67
CA ARG A 168 1.69 29.31 15.89
C ARG A 168 3.02 28.58 15.73
N SER A 169 4.11 29.36 15.62
CA SER A 169 5.49 28.88 15.41
C SER A 169 6.14 28.15 16.59
N GLY A 170 5.53 28.13 17.79
CA GLY A 170 6.05 27.42 18.97
C GLY A 170 5.65 25.95 19.09
N VAL A 171 4.62 25.50 18.37
CA VAL A 171 4.03 24.13 18.45
C VAL A 171 4.74 23.13 17.52
N LEU A 172 5.64 23.62 16.66
CA LEU A 172 6.30 22.86 15.60
C LEU A 172 7.20 21.71 16.11
N SER A 173 7.79 21.81 17.29
CA SER A 173 8.72 20.79 17.81
C SER A 173 8.01 19.54 18.35
N VAL A 174 7.00 19.70 19.20
CA VAL A 174 6.23 18.57 19.76
C VAL A 174 5.36 17.93 18.68
N GLN A 175 4.75 18.74 17.83
CA GLN A 175 3.91 18.24 16.74
C GLN A 175 4.75 17.56 15.64
N GLY A 176 5.94 18.06 15.36
CA GLY A 176 6.93 17.39 14.51
C GLY A 176 7.39 16.05 15.10
N LEU A 177 7.69 15.99 16.40
CA LEU A 177 8.06 14.76 17.09
C LEU A 177 6.95 13.70 17.05
N VAL A 178 5.70 14.10 17.33
CA VAL A 178 4.53 13.21 17.26
C VAL A 178 4.34 12.68 15.84
N SER A 179 4.52 13.53 14.83
CA SER A 179 4.43 13.13 13.42
C SER A 179 5.53 12.15 13.02
N HIS A 180 6.77 12.37 13.50
CA HIS A 180 7.87 11.44 13.29
C HIS A 180 7.65 10.10 14.01
N LEU A 181 7.13 10.13 15.24
CA LEU A 181 6.82 8.92 16.00
C LEU A 181 5.70 8.12 15.31
N ALA A 182 4.65 8.81 14.84
CA ALA A 182 3.59 8.21 14.04
C ALA A 182 4.17 7.56 12.79
N ASN A 183 5.10 8.24 12.09
CA ASN A 183 5.84 7.70 10.94
C ASN A 183 6.55 6.39 11.26
N LEU A 184 7.33 6.38 12.33
CA LEU A 184 8.04 5.17 12.76
C LEU A 184 7.09 4.03 13.13
N VAL A 185 5.98 4.33 13.83
CA VAL A 185 4.96 3.34 14.19
C VAL A 185 4.29 2.78 12.94
N SER A 186 3.91 3.64 12.00
CA SER A 186 3.31 3.24 10.73
C SER A 186 4.26 2.37 9.92
N LEU A 187 5.54 2.73 9.82
CA LEU A 187 6.56 1.94 9.12
C LEU A 187 6.72 0.54 9.71
N CYS A 188 6.78 0.43 11.04
CA CYS A 188 6.85 -0.87 11.71
C CYS A 188 5.56 -1.67 11.50
N PHE A 189 4.41 -0.99 11.52
CA PHE A 189 3.12 -1.58 11.27
C PHE A 189 2.99 -2.08 9.82
N THR A 190 3.50 -1.36 8.82
CA THR A 190 3.42 -1.73 7.41
C THR A 190 4.00 -3.13 7.19
N VAL A 191 5.17 -3.44 7.75
CA VAL A 191 5.75 -4.77 7.60
C VAL A 191 4.94 -5.85 8.29
N VAL A 192 4.44 -5.57 9.49
CA VAL A 192 3.57 -6.49 10.22
C VAL A 192 2.27 -6.72 9.46
N ALA A 193 1.75 -5.69 8.79
CA ALA A 193 0.59 -5.75 7.94
C ALA A 193 0.87 -6.60 6.70
N VAL A 194 1.92 -6.34 5.93
CA VAL A 194 2.23 -7.12 4.72
C VAL A 194 2.48 -8.60 5.08
N VAL A 195 3.27 -8.88 6.12
CA VAL A 195 3.52 -10.25 6.60
C VAL A 195 2.24 -10.88 7.16
N GLY A 196 1.38 -10.12 7.84
CA GLY A 196 0.10 -10.61 8.36
C GLY A 196 -0.90 -10.95 7.27
N VAL A 197 -0.97 -10.15 6.21
CA VAL A 197 -1.80 -10.49 5.05
C VAL A 197 -1.24 -11.71 4.33
N ALA A 198 0.09 -11.82 4.18
CA ALA A 198 0.73 -13.02 3.64
C ALA A 198 0.42 -14.26 4.48
N ALA A 199 0.53 -14.18 5.81
CA ALA A 199 0.18 -15.24 6.73
C ALA A 199 -1.27 -15.70 6.55
N SER A 200 -2.20 -14.77 6.33
CA SER A 200 -3.62 -15.06 6.11
C SER A 200 -3.93 -15.68 4.75
N ALA A 201 -3.10 -15.40 3.74
CA ALA A 201 -3.20 -16.03 2.42
C ALA A 201 -2.66 -17.45 2.41
N VAL A 202 -1.64 -17.71 3.23
CA VAL A 202 -1.01 -19.04 3.33
C VAL A 202 -1.75 -19.95 4.32
N ASP A 203 -2.07 -19.45 5.51
CA ASP A 203 -2.74 -20.20 6.58
C ASP A 203 -4.21 -19.78 6.74
N ARG A 204 -5.10 -20.72 6.40
CA ARG A 204 -6.56 -20.53 6.49
C ARG A 204 -7.07 -20.32 7.92
N ARG A 205 -6.31 -20.72 8.94
CA ARG A 205 -6.71 -20.60 10.35
C ARG A 205 -6.34 -19.25 10.97
N CYS A 206 -5.48 -18.48 10.30
CA CYS A 206 -4.95 -17.22 10.81
C CYS A 206 -5.45 -16.03 9.99
N SER A 207 -6.49 -15.34 10.49
CA SER A 207 -7.07 -14.17 9.82
C SER A 207 -7.25 -12.98 10.74
N GLY A 208 -7.35 -11.78 10.16
CA GLY A 208 -7.55 -10.53 10.88
C GLY A 208 -6.45 -10.26 11.91
N VAL A 209 -6.87 -9.91 13.13
CA VAL A 209 -5.96 -9.60 14.24
C VAL A 209 -5.08 -10.78 14.64
N ARG A 210 -5.53 -12.04 14.43
CA ARG A 210 -4.70 -13.22 14.74
C ARG A 210 -3.50 -13.31 13.80
N ALA A 211 -3.71 -13.04 12.51
CA ALA A 211 -2.65 -13.01 11.52
C ALA A 211 -1.63 -11.88 11.81
N LEU A 212 -2.13 -10.70 12.18
CA LEU A 212 -1.27 -9.57 12.58
C LEU A 212 -0.46 -9.88 13.84
N ARG A 213 -1.07 -10.53 14.85
CA ARG A 213 -0.37 -10.95 16.06
C ARG A 213 0.73 -11.97 15.77
N GLN A 214 0.46 -12.93 14.88
CA GLN A 214 1.46 -13.90 14.46
C GLN A 214 2.59 -13.23 13.68
N ALA A 215 2.28 -12.38 12.71
CA ALA A 215 3.26 -11.59 11.98
C ALA A 215 4.12 -10.73 12.92
N TRP A 216 3.50 -10.07 13.90
CA TRP A 216 4.22 -9.32 14.93
C TRP A 216 5.23 -10.20 15.68
N ARG A 217 4.83 -11.40 16.11
CA ARG A 217 5.73 -12.35 16.78
C ARG A 217 6.89 -12.78 15.87
N LEU A 218 6.60 -13.09 14.60
CA LEU A 218 7.64 -13.50 13.64
C LEU A 218 8.65 -12.38 13.40
N VAL A 219 8.18 -11.15 13.19
CA VAL A 219 9.01 -9.96 12.93
C VAL A 219 9.79 -9.51 14.15
N THR A 220 9.24 -9.62 15.36
CA THR A 220 9.91 -9.12 16.57
C THR A 220 10.77 -10.15 17.28
N ARG A 221 10.37 -11.42 17.29
CA ARG A 221 11.01 -12.47 18.12
C ARG A 221 11.84 -13.47 17.32
N VAL A 222 11.41 -13.83 16.12
CA VAL A 222 12.01 -14.95 15.37
C VAL A 222 13.07 -14.47 14.39
N ARG A 223 12.70 -13.65 13.41
CA ARG A 223 13.61 -13.20 12.34
C ARG A 223 13.75 -11.68 12.27
N ARG A 224 14.03 -11.04 13.40
CA ARG A 224 14.06 -9.57 13.54
C ARG A 224 14.96 -8.85 12.53
N LYS A 225 16.13 -9.41 12.22
CA LYS A 225 17.07 -8.79 11.26
C LYS A 225 16.52 -8.79 9.84
N GLU A 226 15.93 -9.91 9.40
CA GLU A 226 15.30 -10.03 8.08
C GLU A 226 14.01 -9.20 8.00
N GLY A 227 13.22 -9.18 9.08
CA GLY A 227 12.07 -8.30 9.20
C GLY A 227 12.45 -6.81 9.05
N LEU A 228 13.56 -6.38 9.64
CA LEU A 228 14.08 -5.01 9.48
C LEU A 228 14.54 -4.73 8.05
N VAL A 229 15.17 -5.70 7.37
CA VAL A 229 15.49 -5.59 5.94
C VAL A 229 14.21 -5.46 5.10
N LEU A 230 13.15 -6.20 5.42
CA LEU A 230 11.85 -6.06 4.76
C LEU A 230 11.23 -4.67 4.99
N VAL A 231 11.39 -4.07 6.18
CA VAL A 231 10.97 -2.67 6.45
C VAL A 231 11.71 -1.72 5.52
N LEU A 232 13.04 -1.85 5.43
CA LEU A 232 13.85 -0.99 4.58
C LEU A 232 13.44 -1.11 3.11
N VAL A 233 13.17 -2.30 2.60
CA VAL A 233 12.73 -2.51 1.21
C VAL A 233 11.34 -1.92 0.97
N ALA A 234 10.38 -2.17 1.87
CA ALA A 234 9.02 -1.65 1.73
C ALA A 234 8.97 -0.12 1.83
N TYR A 235 9.87 0.48 2.62
CA TYR A 235 9.95 1.94 2.80
C TYR A 235 10.77 2.65 1.73
N LEU A 236 12.01 2.21 1.50
CA LEU A 236 12.93 2.86 0.56
C LEU A 236 12.60 2.56 -0.89
N GLY A 237 11.89 1.46 -1.16
CA GLY A 237 11.48 1.11 -2.52
C GLY A 237 10.67 2.21 -3.21
N PRO A 238 9.53 2.61 -2.64
CA PRO A 238 8.71 3.69 -3.19
C PRO A 238 9.47 5.03 -3.30
N THR A 239 10.36 5.36 -2.37
CA THR A 239 11.09 6.64 -2.40
C THR A 239 12.09 6.72 -3.56
N VAL A 240 12.61 5.60 -4.04
CA VAL A 240 13.48 5.54 -5.22
C VAL A 240 12.68 5.78 -6.52
N VAL A 241 11.42 5.36 -6.55
CA VAL A 241 10.55 5.48 -7.74
C VAL A 241 9.82 6.84 -7.79
N ALA A 242 9.56 7.44 -6.62
CA ALA A 242 8.83 8.71 -6.49
C ALA A 242 9.35 9.88 -7.34
N PRO A 243 10.67 10.09 -7.56
CA PRO A 243 11.16 11.19 -8.39
C PRO A 243 10.65 11.14 -9.83
N LEU A 244 10.39 9.95 -10.38
CA LEU A 244 9.86 9.79 -11.74
C LEU A 244 8.47 10.41 -11.88
N HIS A 245 7.64 10.31 -10.84
CA HIS A 245 6.34 10.97 -10.79
C HIS A 245 6.49 12.49 -10.82
N GLY A 246 7.42 13.03 -10.02
CA GLY A 246 7.73 14.47 -10.02
C GLY A 246 8.25 14.97 -11.38
N PHE A 247 9.10 14.19 -12.06
CA PHE A 247 9.53 14.53 -13.41
C PHE A 247 8.37 14.48 -14.40
N ALA A 248 7.49 13.48 -14.32
CA ALA A 248 6.33 13.38 -15.21
C ALA A 248 5.42 14.62 -15.13
N LEU A 249 5.18 15.11 -13.91
CA LEU A 249 4.45 16.35 -13.65
C LEU A 249 5.17 17.58 -14.22
N GLY A 250 6.49 17.67 -14.05
CA GLY A 250 7.29 18.77 -14.61
C GLY A 250 7.26 18.83 -16.14
N TYR A 251 7.21 17.67 -16.80
CA TYR A 251 7.16 17.56 -18.26
C TYR A 251 5.76 17.73 -18.86
N ALA A 252 4.70 17.58 -18.07
CA ALA A 252 3.31 17.71 -18.54
C ALA A 252 3.05 19.03 -19.28
N LYS A 253 3.68 20.12 -18.83
CA LYS A 253 3.56 21.46 -19.46
C LYS A 253 4.31 21.60 -20.79
N ARG A 254 5.32 20.76 -21.05
CA ARG A 254 6.18 20.84 -22.25
C ARG A 254 5.79 19.82 -23.31
N SER A 255 5.40 18.62 -22.89
CA SER A 255 4.99 17.55 -23.79
C SER A 255 4.12 16.55 -23.04
N THR A 256 2.85 16.47 -23.43
CA THR A 256 1.88 15.51 -22.89
C THR A 256 2.31 14.08 -23.17
N ALA A 257 2.83 13.80 -24.38
CA ALA A 257 3.33 12.48 -24.75
C ALA A 257 4.50 12.04 -23.85
N ALA A 258 5.49 12.92 -23.62
CA ALA A 258 6.62 12.60 -22.75
C ALA A 258 6.18 12.36 -21.29
N SER A 259 5.23 13.15 -20.80
CA SER A 259 4.64 12.98 -19.47
C SER A 259 3.93 11.63 -19.33
N LEU A 260 3.09 11.24 -20.29
CA LEU A 260 2.42 9.94 -20.30
C LEU A 260 3.41 8.76 -20.34
N CYS A 261 4.48 8.87 -21.13
CA CYS A 261 5.55 7.86 -21.13
C CYS A 261 6.24 7.74 -19.77
N LEU A 262 6.56 8.86 -19.11
CA LEU A 262 7.16 8.86 -17.78
C LEU A 262 6.21 8.27 -16.72
N LEU A 263 4.92 8.59 -16.78
CA LEU A 263 3.90 7.98 -15.92
C LEU A 263 3.79 6.47 -16.15
N ALA A 264 3.87 6.00 -17.40
CA ALA A 264 3.83 4.58 -17.70
C ALA A 264 5.06 3.84 -17.14
N VAL A 265 6.25 4.44 -17.25
CA VAL A 265 7.48 3.90 -16.63
C VAL A 265 7.38 3.91 -15.10
N TYR A 266 6.87 4.99 -14.51
CA TYR A 266 6.59 5.07 -13.08
C TYR A 266 5.62 3.96 -12.64
N GLY A 267 4.50 3.78 -13.34
CA GLY A 267 3.51 2.75 -13.04
C GLY A 267 4.11 1.35 -13.09
N LEU A 268 4.92 1.05 -14.11
CA LEU A 268 5.63 -0.23 -14.23
C LEU A 268 6.59 -0.49 -13.06
N LEU A 269 7.41 0.49 -12.70
CA LEU A 269 8.39 0.36 -11.61
C LEU A 269 7.71 0.29 -10.23
N SER A 270 6.69 1.12 -10.01
CA SER A 270 5.88 1.12 -8.78
C SER A 270 5.16 -0.22 -8.61
N GLY A 271 4.52 -0.71 -9.68
CA GLY A 271 3.87 -2.01 -9.71
C GLY A 271 4.83 -3.17 -9.47
N ALA A 272 6.02 -3.13 -10.08
CA ALA A 272 7.08 -4.12 -9.85
C ALA A 272 7.54 -4.13 -8.39
N GLN A 273 7.74 -2.95 -7.80
CA GLN A 273 8.19 -2.82 -6.42
C GLN A 273 7.14 -3.29 -5.41
N GLU A 274 5.87 -2.97 -5.62
CA GLU A 274 4.76 -3.43 -4.77
C GLU A 274 4.63 -4.97 -4.85
N LEU A 275 4.66 -5.53 -6.06
CA LEU A 275 4.62 -6.97 -6.29
C LEU A 275 5.82 -7.70 -5.65
N PHE A 276 7.02 -7.12 -5.79
CA PHE A 276 8.24 -7.64 -5.15
C PHE A 276 8.13 -7.63 -3.63
N SER A 277 7.60 -6.54 -3.04
CA SER A 277 7.44 -6.42 -1.59
C SER A 277 6.46 -7.45 -1.03
N LEU A 278 5.36 -7.72 -1.74
CA LEU A 278 4.39 -8.75 -1.39
C LEU A 278 4.98 -10.16 -1.53
N ALA A 279 5.72 -10.43 -2.61
CA ALA A 279 6.43 -11.69 -2.79
C ALA A 279 7.48 -11.92 -1.68
N ALA A 280 8.27 -10.88 -1.36
CA ALA A 280 9.25 -10.92 -0.28
C ALA A 280 8.62 -11.21 1.08
N ALA A 281 7.47 -10.62 1.38
CA ALA A 281 6.74 -10.91 2.62
C ALA A 281 6.22 -12.35 2.68
N THR A 282 5.77 -12.92 1.55
CA THR A 282 5.35 -14.34 1.52
C THR A 282 6.52 -15.29 1.76
N VAL A 283 7.66 -15.08 1.07
CA VAL A 283 8.87 -15.90 1.26
C VAL A 283 9.38 -15.77 2.69
N TYR A 284 9.44 -14.55 3.22
CA TYR A 284 9.79 -14.30 4.61
C TYR A 284 8.89 -15.08 5.58
N TYR A 285 7.58 -15.07 5.35
CA TYR A 285 6.63 -15.81 6.17
C TYR A 285 6.90 -17.33 6.16
N TYR A 286 7.08 -17.94 4.98
CA TYR A 286 7.41 -19.36 4.87
C TYR A 286 8.72 -19.69 5.62
N GLN A 287 9.79 -18.93 5.35
CA GLN A 287 11.08 -19.16 5.98
C GLN A 287 11.06 -18.93 7.52
N ALA A 288 10.25 -17.98 8.00
CA ALA A 288 10.11 -17.71 9.42
C ALA A 288 9.30 -18.82 10.11
N MET A 289 8.28 -19.37 9.46
CA MET A 289 7.51 -20.52 9.97
C MET A 289 8.32 -21.81 10.02
N GLU A 290 9.24 -22.02 9.07
CA GLU A 290 10.17 -23.18 9.05
C GLU A 290 11.34 -23.05 10.04
N SER A 291 11.45 -21.92 10.75
CA SER A 291 12.52 -21.74 11.73
C SER A 291 12.31 -22.66 12.94
N LYS A 292 13.41 -23.24 13.44
CA LYS A 292 13.40 -24.14 14.61
C LYS A 292 12.70 -23.53 15.82
N GLU A 293 12.85 -22.22 16.05
CA GLU A 293 12.22 -21.51 17.17
C GLU A 293 10.69 -21.56 17.13
N VAL A 294 10.08 -21.53 15.94
CA VAL A 294 8.63 -21.65 15.78
C VAL A 294 8.19 -23.10 15.92
N ILE A 295 8.99 -24.04 15.39
CA ILE A 295 8.73 -25.48 15.51
C ILE A 295 8.78 -25.90 16.98
N ASP A 296 9.83 -25.52 17.72
CA ASP A 296 9.98 -25.85 19.14
C ASP A 296 8.88 -25.20 20.01
N ALA A 297 8.44 -23.99 19.67
CA ALA A 297 7.32 -23.33 20.35
C ALA A 297 5.95 -23.97 20.05
N LEU A 298 5.78 -24.63 18.90
CA LEU A 298 4.58 -25.42 18.58
C LEU A 298 4.58 -26.81 19.22
N TRP A 299 5.76 -27.35 19.55
CA TRP A 299 5.93 -28.64 20.23
C TRP A 299 5.89 -28.56 21.76
N LEU A 300 6.01 -27.35 22.34
CA LEU A 300 5.89 -27.08 23.78
C LEU A 300 4.48 -26.64 24.22
N CYS A 301 3.48 -26.83 23.36
CA CYS A 301 2.05 -26.66 23.63
C CYS A 301 1.32 -27.98 23.38
#